data_AF-A0A5J4WXH3-F1
#
_entry.id   AF-A0A5J4WXH3-F1
#
_cell.length_a   1.000
_cell.length_b   1.000
_cell.length_c   1.000
_cell.angle_alpha   90.00
_cell.angle_beta   90.00
_cell.angle_gamma   90.00
#
_symmetry.space_group_name_H-M   'P 1'
#
loop_
_entity.id
_entity.type
_entity.pdbx_description
1 polymer ?
#
loop_
_entity_poly.entity_id
_entity_poly.type
_entity_poly.pdbx_seq_one_letter_code
_entity_poly.pdbx_strand_id
1 'polypeptide(L)'
;MEKSRLISKIENIIRQRVAQEKEQKINIIDNAYPILTEKLIIIYLQVKKSQLINNDFLNTLSNIISLHIDQLIQVIKNGKELTQGNKKEDIDENQEMNKRIKSMTKIIKSIDDSDFNNKFHFFEKLKLHENIALFLHFNCPTEIICPLNIYNNMNQNLKELQIASLTLLQNITYINEVQNYLINTHPIIPHLIISSISFASSCSTYQHQIKVQQQSVSMQSINFVGQQLHLLYNLLKTEIPDFLEIILYPNLIQSLIKLNQYRIVEYISEEMDKVAFQIRNKCIQLFERIYEEGNQNALESLTKNGHANSLVIKVGADDGYYGIDGEELDSNLFDLRCFFRTLHKGRQFNPQYQVYPSYPPQICLAQQSKEQLEEEGSLEEIDAYLANQLNNEKIKKSANQAKNSIFNIFHDDANTYDGKDEDLYEDAHEEGEESSEEFGDDGDE
;
A
#
# COMPACT_ATOMS: atom_id res chain seq x y z
N MET A 1 16.35 40.33 -3.91
CA MET A 1 17.53 40.29 -4.79
C MET A 1 18.60 39.31 -4.33
N GLU A 2 18.93 39.21 -3.05
CA GLU A 2 20.05 38.36 -2.56
C GLU A 2 19.84 36.85 -2.78
N LYS A 3 18.62 36.33 -2.61
CA LYS A 3 18.29 34.90 -2.85
C LYS A 3 18.59 34.45 -4.29
N SER A 4 18.32 35.32 -5.28
CA SER A 4 18.56 35.02 -6.70
C SER A 4 20.05 34.90 -7.03
N ARG A 5 20.90 35.74 -6.41
CA ARG A 5 22.37 35.68 -6.58
C ARG A 5 22.98 34.43 -5.96
N LEU A 6 22.45 33.98 -4.81
CA LEU A 6 22.93 32.75 -4.18
C LEU A 6 22.59 31.53 -5.03
N ILE A 7 21.36 31.44 -5.55
CA ILE A 7 20.90 30.33 -6.40
C ILE A 7 21.77 30.23 -7.66
N SER A 8 21.97 31.33 -8.40
CA SER A 8 22.81 31.30 -9.60
C SER A 8 24.27 30.96 -9.30
N LYS A 9 24.79 31.36 -8.14
CA LYS A 9 26.12 30.95 -7.67
C LYS A 9 26.19 29.44 -7.41
N ILE A 10 25.17 28.85 -6.78
CA ILE A 10 25.09 27.40 -6.56
C ILE A 10 25.02 26.66 -7.91
N GLU A 11 24.20 27.11 -8.85
CA GLU A 11 24.10 26.52 -10.21
C GLU A 11 25.46 26.53 -10.92
N ASN A 12 26.17 27.65 -10.87
CA ASN A 12 27.49 27.77 -11.47
C ASN A 12 28.51 26.83 -10.81
N ILE A 13 28.49 26.70 -9.48
CA ILE A 13 29.38 25.78 -8.77
C ILE A 13 29.08 24.33 -9.17
N ILE A 14 27.80 23.94 -9.25
CA ILE A 14 27.40 22.61 -9.71
C ILE A 14 27.92 22.36 -11.13
N ARG A 15 27.69 23.28 -12.08
CA ARG A 15 28.17 23.16 -13.46
C ARG A 15 29.70 23.00 -13.54
N GLN A 16 30.44 23.82 -12.78
CA GLN A 16 31.90 23.76 -12.74
C GLN A 16 32.41 22.43 -12.19
N ARG A 17 31.79 21.95 -11.10
CA ARG A 17 32.17 20.66 -10.48
C ARG A 17 31.95 19.49 -11.42
N VAL A 18 30.86 19.50 -12.15
CA VAL A 18 30.50 18.44 -13.08
C VAL A 18 31.44 18.41 -14.29
N ALA A 19 31.87 19.59 -14.76
CA ALA A 19 32.91 19.68 -15.78
C ALA A 19 34.23 19.07 -15.28
N GLN A 20 34.64 19.39 -14.04
CA GLN A 20 35.85 18.83 -13.42
C GLN A 20 35.78 17.30 -13.27
N GLU A 21 34.64 16.77 -12.84
CA GLU A 21 34.44 15.31 -12.68
C GLU A 21 34.55 14.57 -14.02
N LYS A 22 34.02 15.16 -15.11
CA LYS A 22 34.15 14.60 -16.47
C LYS A 22 35.58 14.61 -16.98
N GLU A 23 36.32 15.70 -16.74
CA GLU A 23 37.70 15.85 -17.22
C GLU A 23 38.68 14.94 -16.49
N GLN A 24 38.48 14.73 -15.18
CA GLN A 24 39.44 14.02 -14.35
C GLN A 24 39.47 12.49 -14.54
N LYS A 25 38.66 11.90 -15.45
CA LYS A 25 38.53 10.43 -15.65
C LYS A 25 38.58 9.70 -14.30
N ILE A 26 37.80 10.17 -13.33
CA ILE A 26 38.02 9.83 -11.93
C ILE A 26 37.87 8.31 -11.75
N ASN A 27 38.94 7.66 -11.27
CA ASN A 27 38.89 6.31 -10.75
C ASN A 27 37.83 6.29 -9.64
N ILE A 28 36.73 5.56 -9.88
CA ILE A 28 35.48 5.56 -9.10
C ILE A 28 35.70 5.22 -7.62
N ILE A 29 36.84 4.59 -7.31
CA ILE A 29 37.14 3.95 -6.03
C ILE A 29 37.79 4.93 -5.03
N ASP A 30 38.58 5.93 -5.47
CA ASP A 30 39.48 6.65 -4.54
C ASP A 30 39.01 8.04 -4.06
N ASN A 31 37.86 8.55 -4.50
CA ASN A 31 37.58 10.00 -4.34
C ASN A 31 36.37 10.39 -3.48
N ALA A 32 36.63 11.34 -2.56
CA ALA A 32 35.67 12.11 -1.76
C ALA A 32 34.84 13.14 -2.57
N TYR A 33 35.07 13.24 -3.88
CA TYR A 33 34.49 14.25 -4.77
C TYR A 33 32.97 14.12 -5.00
N PRO A 34 32.41 12.92 -5.27
CA PRO A 34 30.97 12.76 -5.53
C PRO A 34 30.11 13.30 -4.38
N ILE A 35 30.59 13.16 -3.13
CA ILE A 35 29.86 13.61 -1.93
C ILE A 35 29.64 15.13 -1.93
N LEU A 36 30.58 15.94 -2.41
CA LEU A 36 30.39 17.40 -2.41
C LEU A 36 29.37 17.83 -3.47
N THR A 37 29.44 17.23 -4.66
CA THR A 37 28.48 17.49 -5.75
C THR A 37 27.08 17.06 -5.33
N GLU A 38 26.92 15.89 -4.71
CA GLU A 38 25.65 15.44 -4.15
C GLU A 38 25.09 16.40 -3.10
N LYS A 39 25.94 16.88 -2.16
CA LYS A 39 25.52 17.87 -1.15
C LYS A 39 25.03 19.17 -1.79
N LEU A 40 25.70 19.65 -2.84
CA LEU A 40 25.27 20.84 -3.57
C LEU A 40 23.93 20.63 -4.27
N ILE A 41 23.71 19.44 -4.87
CA ILE A 41 22.44 19.07 -5.49
C ILE A 41 21.33 19.04 -4.44
N ILE A 42 21.55 18.42 -3.28
CA ILE A 42 20.57 18.38 -2.19
C ILE A 42 20.20 19.79 -1.74
N ILE A 43 21.20 20.65 -1.47
CA ILE A 43 20.97 22.04 -1.07
C ILE A 43 20.17 22.79 -2.14
N TYR A 44 20.54 22.61 -3.42
CA TYR A 44 19.84 23.27 -4.52
C TYR A 44 18.37 22.85 -4.61
N LEU A 45 18.10 21.54 -4.62
CA LEU A 45 16.75 20.99 -4.70
C LEU A 45 15.89 21.42 -3.50
N GLN A 46 16.47 21.46 -2.29
CA GLN A 46 15.77 21.93 -1.10
C GLN A 46 15.42 23.42 -1.17
N VAL A 47 16.35 24.27 -1.64
CA VAL A 47 16.07 25.70 -1.87
C VAL A 47 14.99 25.90 -2.94
N LYS A 48 14.87 24.95 -3.88
CA LYS A 48 13.92 24.95 -5.00
C LYS A 48 12.69 24.06 -4.79
N LYS A 49 12.43 23.56 -3.58
CA LYS A 49 11.39 22.56 -3.28
C LYS A 49 10.04 22.85 -3.96
N SER A 50 9.61 24.11 -4.01
CA SER A 50 8.33 24.51 -4.63
C SER A 50 8.50 25.58 -5.71
N GLN A 51 9.64 25.57 -6.40
CA GLN A 51 9.95 26.52 -7.46
C GLN A 51 10.31 25.79 -8.74
N LEU A 52 9.86 26.33 -9.87
CA LEU A 52 10.29 25.87 -11.18
C LEU A 52 11.81 26.03 -11.34
N ILE A 53 12.46 24.98 -11.80
CA ILE A 53 13.86 24.96 -12.18
C ILE A 53 13.92 25.11 -13.71
N ASN A 54 14.90 25.87 -14.20
CA ASN A 54 15.10 26.00 -15.64
C ASN A 54 15.42 24.63 -16.26
N ASN A 55 14.79 24.30 -17.40
CA ASN A 55 14.91 23.00 -18.05
C ASN A 55 16.37 22.63 -18.40
N ASP A 56 17.21 23.58 -18.84
CA ASP A 56 18.63 23.29 -19.12
C ASP A 56 19.39 22.89 -17.86
N PHE A 57 18.99 23.44 -16.71
CA PHE A 57 19.54 23.04 -15.43
C PHE A 57 18.96 21.71 -14.94
N LEU A 58 17.67 21.42 -15.16
CA LEU A 58 17.10 20.09 -14.89
C LEU A 58 17.80 19.00 -15.70
N ASN A 59 18.09 19.24 -16.99
CA ASN A 59 18.90 18.36 -17.84
C ASN A 59 20.28 18.11 -17.22
N THR A 60 20.90 19.19 -16.72
CA THR A 60 22.20 19.10 -16.05
C THR A 60 22.10 18.23 -14.80
N LEU A 61 21.11 18.49 -13.92
CA LEU A 61 20.89 17.72 -12.69
C LEU A 61 20.60 16.25 -12.97
N SER A 62 19.68 15.94 -13.89
CA SER A 62 19.31 14.56 -14.24
C SER A 62 20.50 13.75 -14.73
N ASN A 63 21.35 14.32 -15.58
CA ASN A 63 22.56 13.64 -16.06
C ASN A 63 23.53 13.32 -14.91
N ILE A 64 23.70 14.24 -13.96
CA ILE A 64 24.60 14.03 -12.82
C ILE A 64 24.04 12.97 -11.88
N ILE A 65 22.74 13.05 -11.58
CA ILE A 65 22.06 12.12 -10.71
C ILE A 65 22.12 10.71 -11.32
N SER A 66 21.86 10.57 -12.62
CA SER A 66 21.97 9.28 -13.33
C SER A 66 23.38 8.72 -13.26
N LEU A 67 24.41 9.54 -13.52
CA LEU A 67 25.82 9.14 -13.38
C LEU A 67 26.14 8.67 -11.95
N HIS A 68 25.65 9.37 -10.93
CA HIS A 68 25.89 9.02 -9.54
C HIS A 68 25.14 7.75 -9.12
N ILE A 69 23.93 7.52 -9.66
CA ILE A 69 23.20 6.26 -9.47
C ILE A 69 24.01 5.10 -10.04
N ASP A 70 24.50 5.24 -11.28
CA ASP A 70 25.30 4.20 -11.94
C ASP A 70 26.58 3.91 -11.15
N GLN A 71 27.31 4.95 -10.73
CA GLN A 71 28.51 4.81 -9.90
C GLN A 71 28.20 4.12 -8.57
N LEU A 72 27.11 4.50 -7.90
CA LEU A 72 26.72 3.88 -6.63
C LEU A 72 26.40 2.39 -6.82
N ILE A 73 25.66 2.04 -7.89
CA ILE A 73 25.36 0.64 -8.22
C ILE A 73 26.64 -0.15 -8.46
N GLN A 74 27.61 0.41 -9.20
CA GLN A 74 28.89 -0.26 -9.45
C GLN A 74 29.69 -0.48 -8.17
N VAL A 75 29.75 0.53 -7.28
CA VAL A 75 30.41 0.40 -5.97
C VAL A 75 29.76 -0.69 -5.12
N ILE A 76 28.42 -0.73 -5.06
CA ILE A 76 27.68 -1.75 -4.30
C ILE A 76 27.92 -3.16 -4.87
N LYS A 77 28.02 -3.30 -6.20
CA LYS A 77 28.32 -4.59 -6.86
C LYS A 77 29.74 -5.07 -6.56
N ASN A 78 30.73 -4.18 -6.66
CA ASN A 78 32.14 -4.51 -6.49
C ASN A 78 32.54 -4.71 -5.02
N GLY A 79 31.86 -4.05 -4.08
CA GLY A 79 32.12 -4.19 -2.64
C GLY A 79 31.98 -5.62 -2.09
N LYS A 80 31.41 -6.56 -2.86
CA LYS A 80 31.41 -8.00 -2.52
C LYS A 80 32.79 -8.62 -2.56
N GLU A 81 33.61 -8.25 -3.53
CA GLU A 81 34.89 -8.92 -3.82
C GLU A 81 35.94 -8.63 -2.74
N LEU A 82 35.79 -7.52 -2.02
CA LEU A 82 36.78 -6.99 -1.07
C LEU A 82 36.69 -7.62 0.34
N THR A 83 35.57 -8.27 0.69
CA THR A 83 35.36 -8.89 2.02
C THR A 83 36.26 -10.09 2.35
N GLN A 84 37.24 -10.42 1.50
CA GLN A 84 38.28 -11.42 1.76
C GLN A 84 39.64 -10.79 2.15
N GLY A 85 39.72 -9.44 2.27
CA GLY A 85 40.92 -8.66 2.53
C GLY A 85 41.12 -8.19 3.98
N ASN A 86 42.02 -7.23 4.14
CA ASN A 86 42.55 -6.75 5.42
C ASN A 86 41.49 -5.90 6.18
N LYS A 87 41.02 -6.38 7.35
CA LYS A 87 39.86 -5.85 8.12
C LYS A 87 39.75 -4.33 8.32
N LYS A 88 40.83 -3.56 8.22
CA LYS A 88 40.82 -2.10 8.44
C LYS A 88 40.40 -1.32 7.20
N GLU A 89 40.88 -1.70 6.01
CA GLU A 89 40.50 -1.06 4.74
C GLU A 89 39.01 -1.30 4.45
N ASP A 90 38.53 -2.52 4.73
CA ASP A 90 37.11 -2.89 4.61
C ASP A 90 36.17 -2.00 5.45
N ILE A 91 36.63 -1.51 6.61
CA ILE A 91 35.80 -0.65 7.49
C ILE A 91 35.64 0.74 6.89
N ASP A 92 36.71 1.34 6.39
CA ASP A 92 36.71 2.70 5.85
C ASP A 92 35.91 2.78 4.53
N GLU A 93 36.05 1.78 3.66
CA GLU A 93 35.27 1.68 2.42
C GLU A 93 33.77 1.50 2.67
N ASN A 94 33.40 0.65 3.64
CA ASN A 94 32.00 0.46 4.03
C ASN A 94 31.38 1.75 4.61
N GLN A 95 32.15 2.54 5.36
CA GLN A 95 31.68 3.84 5.84
C GLN A 95 31.44 4.82 4.70
N GLU A 96 32.33 4.86 3.71
CA GLU A 96 32.19 5.75 2.55
C GLU A 96 31.02 5.37 1.65
N MET A 97 30.85 4.06 1.36
CA MET A 97 29.67 3.55 0.65
C MET A 97 28.38 3.95 1.37
N ASN A 98 28.33 3.80 2.70
CA ASN A 98 27.17 4.20 3.50
C ASN A 98 26.87 5.71 3.44
N LYS A 99 27.90 6.57 3.39
CA LYS A 99 27.70 8.01 3.19
C LYS A 99 27.08 8.29 1.81
N ARG A 100 27.57 7.64 0.75
CA ARG A 100 27.02 7.78 -0.61
C ARG A 100 25.57 7.29 -0.68
N ILE A 101 25.25 6.15 -0.08
CA ILE A 101 23.87 5.64 0.02
C ILE A 101 22.97 6.69 0.69
N LYS A 102 23.36 7.19 1.88
CA LYS A 102 22.58 8.22 2.60
C LYS A 102 22.40 9.51 1.79
N SER A 103 23.42 9.90 1.05
CA SER A 103 23.40 11.08 0.19
C SER A 103 22.42 10.89 -0.97
N MET A 104 22.48 9.74 -1.65
CA MET A 104 21.53 9.37 -2.70
C MET A 104 20.10 9.31 -2.18
N THR A 105 19.86 8.71 -1.01
CA THR A 105 18.54 8.70 -0.36
C THR A 105 18.00 10.11 -0.16
N LYS A 106 18.85 11.07 0.23
CA LYS A 106 18.45 12.49 0.38
C LYS A 106 18.17 13.16 -0.96
N ILE A 107 18.92 12.85 -2.01
CA ILE A 107 18.64 13.34 -3.37
C ILE A 107 17.26 12.88 -3.82
N ILE A 108 16.97 11.57 -3.73
CA ILE A 108 15.67 10.99 -4.12
C ILE A 108 14.53 11.66 -3.36
N LYS A 109 14.64 11.80 -2.04
CA LYS A 109 13.63 12.51 -1.23
C LYS A 109 13.46 13.96 -1.66
N SER A 110 14.55 14.65 -2.00
CA SER A 110 14.50 16.06 -2.45
C SER A 110 13.85 16.20 -3.84
N ILE A 111 13.96 15.18 -4.71
CA ILE A 111 13.26 15.14 -6.00
C ILE A 111 11.77 14.89 -5.77
N ASP A 112 11.41 13.94 -4.90
CA ASP A 112 10.01 13.64 -4.57
C ASP A 112 9.26 14.87 -4.02
N ASP A 113 9.98 15.63 -3.18
CA ASP A 113 9.53 16.88 -2.60
C ASP A 113 9.42 18.05 -3.59
N SER A 114 9.94 17.93 -4.81
CA SER A 114 10.04 19.03 -5.77
C SER A 114 8.71 19.41 -6.44
N ASP A 115 8.67 20.60 -7.05
CA ASP A 115 7.52 21.08 -7.83
C ASP A 115 7.02 20.06 -8.86
N PHE A 116 5.71 20.01 -9.05
CA PHE A 116 5.05 19.10 -9.99
C PHE A 116 5.69 19.16 -11.39
N ASN A 117 5.98 20.35 -11.93
CA ASN A 117 6.55 20.49 -13.27
C ASN A 117 8.00 20.00 -13.34
N ASN A 118 8.77 20.17 -12.26
CA ASN A 118 10.13 19.64 -12.18
C ASN A 118 10.10 18.11 -12.20
N LYS A 119 9.20 17.49 -11.41
CA LYS A 119 9.00 16.03 -11.41
C LYS A 119 8.59 15.54 -12.79
N PHE A 120 7.59 16.16 -13.38
CA PHE A 120 7.14 15.83 -14.73
C PHE A 120 8.30 15.85 -15.73
N HIS A 121 9.12 16.90 -15.72
CA HIS A 121 10.29 16.98 -16.60
C HIS A 121 11.35 15.90 -16.31
N PHE A 122 11.70 15.66 -15.04
CA PHE A 122 12.66 14.62 -14.67
C PHE A 122 12.26 13.23 -15.17
N PHE A 123 10.97 12.91 -15.14
CA PHE A 123 10.50 11.54 -15.35
C PHE A 123 9.91 11.29 -16.74
N GLU A 124 9.17 12.26 -17.30
CA GLU A 124 8.57 12.14 -18.63
C GLU A 124 9.61 12.41 -19.73
N LYS A 125 10.41 13.48 -19.57
CA LYS A 125 11.40 13.88 -20.60
C LYS A 125 12.76 13.25 -20.40
N LEU A 126 13.24 13.19 -19.15
CA LEU A 126 14.61 12.76 -18.84
C LEU A 126 14.71 11.33 -18.32
N LYS A 127 13.57 10.63 -18.18
CA LYS A 127 13.51 9.18 -17.91
C LYS A 127 14.28 8.75 -16.66
N LEU A 128 14.43 9.62 -15.67
CA LEU A 128 15.20 9.33 -14.45
C LEU A 128 14.65 8.13 -13.65
N HIS A 129 13.38 7.78 -13.89
CA HIS A 129 12.73 6.60 -13.31
C HIS A 129 13.40 5.29 -13.73
N GLU A 130 14.01 5.22 -14.93
CA GLU A 130 14.70 4.04 -15.42
C GLU A 130 15.90 3.68 -14.52
N ASN A 131 16.69 4.67 -14.10
CA ASN A 131 17.81 4.49 -13.18
C ASN A 131 17.35 4.25 -11.73
N ILE A 132 16.34 4.98 -11.25
CA ILE A 132 15.87 4.86 -9.85
C ILE A 132 15.25 3.49 -9.60
N ALA A 133 14.54 2.91 -10.57
CA ALA A 133 13.91 1.60 -10.44
C ALA A 133 14.94 0.47 -10.19
N LEU A 134 16.21 0.66 -10.57
CA LEU A 134 17.29 -0.30 -10.28
C LEU A 134 17.51 -0.51 -8.79
N PHE A 135 17.27 0.50 -7.96
CA PHE A 135 17.40 0.37 -6.51
C PHE A 135 16.38 -0.61 -5.91
N LEU A 136 15.28 -0.87 -6.59
CA LEU A 136 14.29 -1.85 -6.12
C LEU A 136 14.81 -3.29 -6.18
N HIS A 137 15.91 -3.53 -6.90
CA HIS A 137 16.51 -4.85 -7.06
C HIS A 137 17.65 -5.13 -6.08
N PHE A 138 17.82 -4.34 -5.02
CA PHE A 138 18.72 -4.73 -3.95
C PHE A 138 18.15 -5.91 -3.17
N ASN A 139 18.90 -7.01 -3.17
CA ASN A 139 18.56 -8.23 -2.44
C ASN A 139 17.16 -8.78 -2.80
N CYS A 140 16.92 -8.96 -4.10
CA CYS A 140 15.68 -9.56 -4.60
C CYS A 140 15.40 -10.90 -3.88
N PRO A 141 14.11 -11.23 -3.65
CA PRO A 141 13.72 -12.54 -3.14
C PRO A 141 14.31 -13.67 -3.99
N THR A 142 14.79 -14.73 -3.34
CA THR A 142 15.44 -15.87 -4.01
C THR A 142 14.47 -16.68 -4.88
N GLU A 143 13.17 -16.53 -4.63
CA GLU A 143 12.06 -17.10 -5.40
C GLU A 143 11.99 -16.48 -6.81
N ILE A 144 12.63 -15.33 -7.03
CA ILE A 144 12.65 -14.65 -8.32
C ILE A 144 14.04 -14.80 -8.95
N ILE A 145 14.08 -15.35 -10.16
CA ILE A 145 15.27 -15.29 -11.01
C ILE A 145 15.36 -13.88 -11.58
N CYS A 146 15.87 -12.95 -10.77
CA CYS A 146 15.98 -11.55 -11.16
C CYS A 146 17.35 -11.26 -11.81
N PRO A 147 17.40 -10.92 -13.12
CA PRO A 147 18.65 -10.58 -13.79
C PRO A 147 19.24 -9.24 -13.31
N LEU A 148 18.43 -8.41 -12.65
CA LEU A 148 18.82 -7.10 -12.12
C LEU A 148 19.22 -7.17 -10.63
N ASN A 149 19.21 -8.35 -10.00
CA ASN A 149 19.48 -8.48 -8.57
C ASN A 149 20.88 -7.97 -8.21
N ILE A 150 20.92 -7.01 -7.29
CA ILE A 150 22.15 -6.50 -6.69
C ILE A 150 22.18 -6.99 -5.25
N TYR A 151 22.77 -8.17 -5.05
CA TYR A 151 22.98 -8.68 -3.69
C TYR A 151 24.01 -7.82 -2.94
N ASN A 152 23.77 -7.49 -1.69
CA ASN A 152 24.71 -6.84 -0.79
C ASN A 152 24.24 -7.11 0.65
N ASN A 153 25.15 -7.26 1.62
CA ASN A 153 24.76 -7.44 3.01
C ASN A 153 23.86 -6.28 3.42
N MET A 154 22.55 -6.58 3.58
CA MET A 154 21.53 -5.56 3.80
C MET A 154 21.87 -4.75 5.03
N ASN A 155 22.33 -3.52 4.80
CA ASN A 155 22.46 -2.53 5.84
C ASN A 155 21.21 -1.63 5.84
N GLN A 156 21.00 -0.97 6.97
CA GLN A 156 19.84 -0.13 7.18
C GLN A 156 19.70 1.01 6.15
N ASN A 157 20.83 1.53 5.65
CA ASN A 157 20.81 2.64 4.68
C ASN A 157 20.32 2.17 3.29
N LEU A 158 20.62 0.93 2.88
CA LEU A 158 20.11 0.37 1.63
C LEU A 158 18.58 0.23 1.68
N LYS A 159 18.03 -0.25 2.80
CA LYS A 159 16.58 -0.31 3.00
C LYS A 159 15.93 1.08 2.92
N GLU A 160 16.55 2.09 3.54
CA GLU A 160 16.07 3.47 3.44
C GLU A 160 16.12 4.03 2.02
N LEU A 161 17.15 3.68 1.24
CA LEU A 161 17.24 4.05 -0.17
C LEU A 161 16.13 3.38 -0.99
N GLN A 162 15.85 2.10 -0.75
CA GLN A 162 14.76 1.38 -1.41
C GLN A 162 13.39 1.99 -1.07
N ILE A 163 13.12 2.27 0.20
CA ILE A 163 11.88 2.91 0.64
C ILE A 163 11.72 4.28 -0.04
N ALA A 164 12.77 5.11 -0.04
CA ALA A 164 12.72 6.41 -0.71
C ALA A 164 12.44 6.29 -2.22
N SER A 165 13.03 5.27 -2.86
CA SER A 165 12.82 4.99 -4.29
C SER A 165 11.40 4.52 -4.58
N LEU A 166 10.85 3.63 -3.75
CA LEU A 166 9.45 3.17 -3.86
C LEU A 166 8.48 4.34 -3.69
N THR A 167 8.65 5.16 -2.64
CA THR A 167 7.79 6.31 -2.38
C THR A 167 7.80 7.29 -3.55
N LEU A 168 8.98 7.61 -4.08
CA LEU A 168 9.09 8.48 -5.25
C LEU A 168 8.37 7.88 -6.45
N LEU A 169 8.67 6.62 -6.82
CA LEU A 169 8.08 5.96 -7.98
C LEU A 169 6.56 5.88 -7.87
N GLN A 170 6.04 5.51 -6.70
CA GLN A 170 4.61 5.53 -6.39
C GLN A 170 4.01 6.91 -6.66
N ASN A 171 4.64 7.98 -6.17
CA ASN A 171 4.13 9.35 -6.31
C ASN A 171 4.15 9.86 -7.76
N ILE A 172 4.92 9.25 -8.66
CA ILE A 172 5.03 9.67 -10.07
C ILE A 172 4.40 8.69 -11.05
N THR A 173 3.74 7.63 -10.57
CA THR A 173 3.02 6.66 -11.43
C THR A 173 1.88 7.28 -12.23
N TYR A 174 1.41 8.48 -11.90
CA TYR A 174 0.46 9.22 -12.74
C TYR A 174 1.05 9.69 -14.08
N ILE A 175 2.38 9.62 -14.23
CA ILE A 175 3.07 9.91 -15.49
C ILE A 175 3.07 8.64 -16.35
N ASN A 176 2.38 8.69 -17.49
CA ASN A 176 2.18 7.55 -18.39
C ASN A 176 3.49 6.85 -18.77
N GLU A 177 4.56 7.60 -19.03
CA GLU A 177 5.88 7.06 -19.40
C GLU A 177 6.46 6.22 -18.26
N VAL A 178 6.36 6.68 -17.02
CA VAL A 178 6.85 5.95 -15.84
C VAL A 178 6.05 4.67 -15.65
N GLN A 179 4.73 4.78 -15.70
CA GLN A 179 3.85 3.64 -15.55
C GLN A 179 4.08 2.59 -16.64
N ASN A 180 4.14 3.01 -17.91
CA ASN A 180 4.41 2.14 -19.04
C ASN A 180 5.77 1.44 -18.91
N TYR A 181 6.81 2.14 -18.45
CA TYR A 181 8.10 1.53 -18.17
C TYR A 181 8.01 0.48 -17.06
N LEU A 182 7.35 0.81 -15.94
CA LEU A 182 7.23 -0.10 -14.80
C LEU A 182 6.39 -1.35 -15.09
N ILE A 183 5.39 -1.25 -15.97
CA ILE A 183 4.53 -2.39 -16.35
C ILE A 183 5.18 -3.23 -17.44
N ASN A 184 5.59 -2.59 -18.55
CA ASN A 184 5.91 -3.30 -19.79
C ASN A 184 7.41 -3.60 -19.96
N THR A 185 8.28 -2.82 -19.31
CA THR A 185 9.73 -2.90 -19.53
C THR A 185 10.47 -3.43 -18.32
N HIS A 186 10.10 -2.98 -17.13
CA HIS A 186 10.83 -3.25 -15.91
C HIS A 186 10.16 -4.38 -15.11
N PRO A 187 10.90 -5.43 -14.69
CA PRO A 187 10.31 -6.63 -14.09
C PRO A 187 9.95 -6.43 -12.59
N ILE A 188 9.26 -5.34 -12.24
CA ILE A 188 8.97 -5.01 -10.83
C ILE A 188 7.77 -5.78 -10.27
N ILE A 189 6.75 -6.06 -11.08
CA ILE A 189 5.49 -6.64 -10.61
C ILE A 189 5.70 -7.96 -9.85
N PRO A 190 6.49 -8.94 -10.35
CA PRO A 190 6.79 -10.17 -9.60
C PRO A 190 7.41 -9.90 -8.23
N HIS A 191 8.27 -8.88 -8.12
CA HIS A 191 8.92 -8.51 -6.85
C HIS A 191 7.90 -7.96 -5.86
N LEU A 192 6.96 -7.12 -6.30
CA LEU A 192 5.91 -6.58 -5.44
C LEU A 192 5.01 -7.71 -4.93
N ILE A 193 4.56 -8.60 -5.83
CA ILE A 193 3.70 -9.75 -5.49
C ILE A 193 4.38 -10.66 -4.46
N ILE A 194 5.59 -11.12 -4.74
CA ILE A 194 6.30 -12.07 -3.86
C ILE A 194 6.65 -11.45 -2.52
N SER A 195 7.01 -10.16 -2.48
CA SER A 195 7.25 -9.47 -1.21
C SER A 195 5.97 -9.39 -0.37
N SER A 196 4.83 -9.07 -0.99
CA SER A 196 3.53 -9.07 -0.30
C SER A 196 3.16 -10.46 0.23
N ILE A 197 3.36 -11.52 -0.55
CA ILE A 197 3.08 -12.91 -0.13
C ILE A 197 4.00 -13.34 1.02
N SER A 198 5.30 -13.06 0.92
CA SER A 198 6.28 -13.39 1.95
C SER A 198 5.96 -12.66 3.26
N PHE A 199 5.65 -11.36 3.17
CA PHE A 199 5.26 -10.58 4.34
C PHE A 199 3.97 -11.10 4.97
N ALA A 200 2.92 -11.33 4.18
CA ALA A 200 1.66 -11.89 4.67
C ALA A 200 1.87 -13.24 5.34
N SER A 201 2.72 -14.10 4.79
CA SER A 201 3.06 -15.41 5.37
C SER A 201 3.72 -15.28 6.74
N SER A 202 4.51 -14.22 6.97
CA SER A 202 5.15 -13.93 8.26
C SER A 202 4.20 -13.35 9.32
N CYS A 203 3.07 -12.78 8.92
CA CYS A 203 2.10 -12.22 9.87
C CYS A 203 1.36 -13.32 10.64
N SER A 204 1.02 -13.07 11.90
CA SER A 204 0.07 -13.90 12.65
C SER A 204 -1.35 -13.75 12.08
N THR A 205 -2.18 -14.77 12.22
CA THR A 205 -3.62 -14.68 11.90
C THR A 205 -4.35 -13.85 12.97
N TYR A 206 -5.50 -13.28 12.63
CA TYR A 206 -6.36 -12.55 13.57
C TYR A 206 -6.64 -13.34 14.87
N GLN A 207 -6.98 -14.62 14.76
CA GLN A 207 -7.24 -15.48 15.92
C GLN A 207 -6.02 -15.66 16.85
N HIS A 208 -4.80 -15.52 16.33
CA HIS A 208 -3.57 -15.54 17.12
C HIS A 208 -3.22 -14.17 17.73
N GLN A 209 -3.62 -13.05 17.10
CA GLN A 209 -3.43 -11.69 17.62
C GLN A 209 -4.18 -11.47 18.95
N ILE A 210 -5.39 -12.05 19.10
CA ILE A 210 -6.18 -11.96 20.33
C ILE A 210 -5.54 -12.74 21.50
N LYS A 211 -4.76 -13.80 21.22
CA LYS A 211 -4.35 -14.78 22.25
C LYS A 211 -2.90 -14.65 22.72
N VAL A 212 -2.02 -13.92 22.03
CA VAL A 212 -0.58 -13.90 22.38
C VAL A 212 0.06 -12.53 22.14
N GLN A 213 0.83 -12.04 23.12
CA GLN A 213 1.85 -11.01 22.89
C GLN A 213 2.89 -11.56 21.90
N GLN A 214 2.83 -11.18 20.62
CA GLN A 214 3.70 -11.73 19.58
C GLN A 214 4.51 -10.72 18.76
N GLN A 215 5.70 -11.22 18.41
CA GLN A 215 6.80 -10.74 17.57
C GLN A 215 6.75 -9.30 17.02
N SER A 216 7.78 -8.54 17.37
CA SER A 216 8.06 -7.22 16.81
C SER A 216 8.56 -7.33 15.36
N VAL A 217 7.64 -7.29 14.40
CA VAL A 217 7.97 -6.92 13.02
C VAL A 217 8.61 -5.52 13.05
N SER A 218 9.79 -5.36 12.44
CA SER A 218 10.47 -4.05 12.46
C SER A 218 9.70 -3.03 11.62
N MET A 219 9.63 -1.78 12.11
CA MET A 219 8.92 -0.68 11.44
C MET A 219 9.37 -0.49 9.97
N GLN A 220 10.65 -0.69 9.69
CA GLN A 220 11.18 -0.60 8.32
C GLN A 220 10.61 -1.66 7.40
N SER A 221 10.36 -2.88 7.90
CA SER A 221 9.76 -3.95 7.12
C SER A 221 8.32 -3.61 6.73
N ILE A 222 7.57 -3.05 7.68
CA ILE A 222 6.16 -2.66 7.47
C ILE A 222 6.08 -1.50 6.49
N ASN A 223 6.90 -0.46 6.69
CA ASN A 223 7.00 0.67 5.77
C ASN A 223 7.34 0.21 4.35
N PHE A 224 8.33 -0.66 4.20
CA PHE A 224 8.72 -1.19 2.91
C PHE A 224 7.55 -1.89 2.20
N VAL A 225 6.85 -2.80 2.87
CA VAL A 225 5.73 -3.53 2.28
C VAL A 225 4.53 -2.62 2.00
N GLY A 226 4.25 -1.66 2.88
CA GLY A 226 3.21 -0.64 2.65
C GLY A 226 3.47 0.15 1.36
N GLN A 227 4.71 0.59 1.13
CA GLN A 227 5.07 1.28 -0.11
C GLN A 227 5.02 0.35 -1.33
N GLN A 228 5.39 -0.93 -1.20
CA GLN A 228 5.29 -1.90 -2.30
C GLN A 228 3.84 -2.17 -2.70
N LEU A 229 2.94 -2.37 -1.73
CA LEU A 229 1.51 -2.56 -1.98
C LEU A 229 0.88 -1.32 -2.63
N HIS A 230 1.27 -0.13 -2.18
CA HIS A 230 0.77 1.10 -2.78
C HIS A 230 1.25 1.23 -4.24
N LEU A 231 2.52 0.96 -4.51
CA LEU A 231 3.02 0.93 -5.87
C LEU A 231 2.29 -0.11 -6.71
N LEU A 232 2.10 -1.33 -6.19
CA LEU A 232 1.35 -2.39 -6.88
C LEU A 232 -0.05 -1.91 -7.24
N TYR A 233 -0.81 -1.37 -6.28
CA TYR A 233 -2.12 -0.80 -6.54
C TYR A 233 -2.09 0.27 -7.65
N ASN A 234 -1.15 1.21 -7.61
CA ASN A 234 -1.08 2.25 -8.63
C ASN A 234 -0.81 1.69 -10.04
N LEU A 235 -0.03 0.60 -10.14
CA LEU A 235 0.22 -0.08 -11.41
C LEU A 235 -0.99 -0.87 -11.90
N LEU A 236 -1.79 -1.44 -10.99
CA LEU A 236 -2.97 -2.25 -11.31
C LEU A 236 -4.26 -1.43 -11.46
N LYS A 237 -4.29 -0.18 -10.97
CA LYS A 237 -5.46 0.70 -11.05
C LYS A 237 -5.80 1.10 -12.49
N THR A 238 -4.80 1.19 -13.35
CA THR A 238 -4.99 1.48 -14.77
C THR A 238 -5.34 0.23 -15.54
N GLU A 239 -6.00 0.41 -16.68
CA GLU A 239 -6.29 -0.69 -17.60
C GLU A 239 -4.99 -1.33 -18.08
N ILE A 240 -4.70 -2.54 -17.59
CA ILE A 240 -3.56 -3.35 -18.01
C ILE A 240 -4.09 -4.70 -18.52
N PRO A 241 -3.57 -5.23 -19.64
CA PRO A 241 -4.02 -6.52 -20.19
C PRO A 241 -3.85 -7.69 -19.20
N ASP A 242 -2.80 -7.64 -18.39
CA ASP A 242 -2.37 -8.77 -17.55
C ASP A 242 -2.90 -8.71 -16.11
N PHE A 243 -3.87 -7.83 -15.81
CA PHE A 243 -4.42 -7.65 -14.46
C PHE A 243 -4.84 -8.98 -13.82
N LEU A 244 -5.57 -9.82 -14.57
CA LEU A 244 -6.03 -11.12 -14.09
C LEU A 244 -4.89 -12.11 -13.86
N GLU A 245 -3.84 -12.10 -14.69
CA GLU A 245 -2.67 -12.95 -14.50
C GLU A 245 -1.94 -12.59 -13.20
N ILE A 246 -1.81 -11.29 -12.95
CA ILE A 246 -1.16 -10.75 -11.75
C ILE A 246 -1.97 -11.10 -10.50
N ILE A 247 -3.26 -10.78 -10.47
CA ILE A 247 -4.11 -11.03 -9.29
C ILE A 247 -4.25 -12.54 -8.99
N LEU A 248 -4.31 -13.37 -10.02
CA LEU A 248 -4.40 -14.83 -9.87
C LEU A 248 -3.04 -15.49 -9.61
N TYR A 249 -1.98 -14.70 -9.40
CA TYR A 249 -0.70 -15.24 -8.97
C TYR A 249 -0.89 -16.08 -7.69
N PRO A 250 -0.31 -17.29 -7.60
CA PRO A 250 -0.55 -18.20 -6.48
C PRO A 250 -0.38 -17.53 -5.11
N ASN A 251 -1.38 -17.72 -4.25
CA ASN A 251 -1.46 -17.17 -2.89
C ASN A 251 -1.54 -15.63 -2.78
N LEU A 252 -1.58 -14.87 -3.88
CA LEU A 252 -1.68 -13.41 -3.79
C LEU A 252 -3.01 -12.97 -3.18
N ILE A 253 -4.15 -13.47 -3.68
CA ILE A 253 -5.48 -13.15 -3.10
C ILE A 253 -5.54 -13.50 -1.61
N GLN A 254 -5.08 -14.69 -1.23
CA GLN A 254 -5.02 -15.12 0.17
C GLN A 254 -4.14 -14.19 1.02
N SER A 255 -3.01 -13.74 0.47
CA SER A 255 -2.11 -12.80 1.12
C SER A 255 -2.76 -11.43 1.29
N LEU A 256 -3.45 -10.92 0.27
CA LEU A 256 -4.19 -9.65 0.36
C LEU A 256 -5.29 -9.71 1.42
N ILE A 257 -6.04 -10.82 1.51
CA ILE A 257 -7.06 -11.03 2.56
C ILE A 257 -6.41 -10.95 3.95
N LYS A 258 -5.28 -11.63 4.14
CA LYS A 258 -4.55 -11.61 5.40
C LYS A 258 -3.99 -10.23 5.74
N LEU A 259 -3.49 -9.49 4.74
CA LEU A 259 -2.98 -8.13 4.91
C LEU A 259 -4.09 -7.11 5.16
N ASN A 260 -5.29 -7.35 4.65
CA ASN A 260 -6.47 -6.56 4.98
C ASN A 260 -6.83 -6.63 6.48
N GLN A 261 -6.42 -7.70 7.17
CA GLN A 261 -6.61 -7.88 8.60
C GLN A 261 -5.36 -7.50 9.43
N TYR A 262 -4.33 -6.96 8.78
CA TYR A 262 -3.05 -6.71 9.45
C TYR A 262 -3.22 -5.72 10.61
N ARG A 263 -2.95 -6.20 11.82
CA ARG A 263 -2.96 -5.45 13.09
C ARG A 263 -4.21 -4.61 13.29
N ILE A 264 -5.37 -5.24 13.14
CA ILE A 264 -6.65 -4.54 13.29
C ILE A 264 -7.05 -4.30 14.76
N VAL A 265 -6.59 -5.16 15.68
CA VAL A 265 -6.94 -5.09 17.13
C VAL A 265 -5.73 -4.72 18.00
N GLU A 266 -4.64 -4.25 17.38
CA GLU A 266 -3.38 -3.96 18.07
C GLU A 266 -3.02 -2.47 17.91
N TYR A 267 -3.17 -1.68 18.98
CA TYR A 267 -2.54 -0.36 19.04
C TYR A 267 -1.07 -0.52 19.43
N ILE A 268 -0.15 -0.05 18.58
CA ILE A 268 1.29 -0.14 18.85
C ILE A 268 1.90 1.24 18.95
N SER A 269 1.67 2.07 17.93
CA SER A 269 2.05 3.47 17.91
C SER A 269 1.40 4.14 16.73
N GLU A 270 1.13 5.44 16.85
CA GLU A 270 0.53 6.25 15.79
C GLU A 270 1.20 6.09 14.41
N GLU A 271 2.54 6.01 14.37
CA GLU A 271 3.28 5.85 13.10
C GLU A 271 3.05 4.45 12.49
N MET A 272 3.10 3.39 13.31
CA MET A 272 2.87 2.02 12.85
C MET A 272 1.42 1.80 12.40
N ASP A 273 0.48 2.38 13.13
CA ASP A 273 -0.95 2.22 12.87
C ASP A 273 -1.35 2.95 11.58
N LYS A 274 -0.74 4.12 11.31
CA LYS A 274 -0.86 4.81 10.01
C LYS A 274 -0.43 3.93 8.84
N VAL A 275 0.66 3.18 8.99
CA VAL A 275 1.18 2.31 7.93
C VAL A 275 0.35 1.04 7.81
N ALA A 276 -0.10 0.47 8.93
CA ALA A 276 -1.01 -0.67 8.93
C ALA A 276 -2.34 -0.31 8.24
N PHE A 277 -2.90 0.86 8.54
CA PHE A 277 -4.06 1.42 7.85
C PHE A 277 -3.83 1.54 6.34
N GLN A 278 -2.66 2.07 5.92
CA GLN A 278 -2.32 2.15 4.50
C GLN A 278 -2.29 0.77 3.83
N ILE A 279 -1.72 -0.24 4.49
CA ILE A 279 -1.71 -1.63 3.99
C ILE A 279 -3.14 -2.13 3.79
N ARG A 280 -4.01 -1.99 4.80
CA ARG A 280 -5.41 -2.44 4.74
C ARG A 280 -6.18 -1.72 3.64
N ASN A 281 -6.09 -0.39 3.60
CA ASN A 281 -6.79 0.43 2.61
C ASN A 281 -6.34 0.11 1.17
N LYS A 282 -5.05 -0.17 0.94
CA LYS A 282 -4.58 -0.59 -0.39
C LYS A 282 -5.06 -1.99 -0.78
N CYS A 283 -5.28 -2.89 0.17
CA CYS A 283 -5.91 -4.18 -0.11
C CYS A 283 -7.40 -4.02 -0.49
N ILE A 284 -8.16 -3.18 0.24
CA ILE A 284 -9.55 -2.80 -0.10
C ILE A 284 -9.63 -2.31 -1.55
N GLN A 285 -8.81 -1.33 -1.92
CA GLN A 285 -8.80 -0.77 -3.27
C GLN A 285 -8.42 -1.79 -4.36
N LEU A 286 -7.61 -2.80 -4.03
CA LEU A 286 -7.34 -3.92 -4.93
C LEU A 286 -8.54 -4.85 -5.05
N PHE A 287 -9.28 -5.12 -3.96
CA PHE A 287 -10.49 -5.93 -4.01
C PHE A 287 -11.61 -5.27 -4.81
N GLU A 288 -11.79 -3.95 -4.66
CA GLU A 288 -12.72 -3.17 -5.51
C GLU A 288 -12.46 -3.46 -6.99
N ARG A 289 -11.19 -3.37 -7.40
CA ARG A 289 -10.77 -3.67 -8.77
C ARG A 289 -11.05 -5.14 -9.17
N ILE A 290 -10.90 -6.08 -8.25
CA ILE A 290 -11.25 -7.49 -8.48
C ILE A 290 -12.76 -7.67 -8.64
N TYR A 291 -13.60 -6.94 -7.90
CA TYR A 291 -15.04 -7.02 -8.09
C TYR A 291 -15.46 -6.46 -9.45
N GLU A 292 -14.76 -5.44 -9.91
CA GLU A 292 -14.99 -4.78 -11.20
C GLU A 292 -14.50 -5.64 -12.39
N GLU A 293 -13.29 -6.17 -12.33
CA GLU A 293 -12.62 -6.82 -13.49
C GLU A 293 -12.36 -8.32 -13.33
N GLY A 294 -12.44 -8.83 -12.11
CA GLY A 294 -12.10 -10.21 -11.75
C GLY A 294 -13.01 -11.23 -12.45
N ASN A 295 -12.40 -12.24 -13.06
CA ASN A 295 -13.15 -13.37 -13.63
C ASN A 295 -13.67 -14.33 -12.53
N GLN A 296 -14.28 -15.43 -12.95
CA GLN A 296 -14.81 -16.45 -12.04
C GLN A 296 -13.74 -16.99 -11.07
N ASN A 297 -12.52 -17.25 -11.56
CA ASN A 297 -11.44 -17.77 -10.72
C ASN A 297 -11.05 -16.78 -9.61
N ALA A 298 -11.03 -15.48 -9.89
CA ALA A 298 -10.68 -14.47 -8.91
C ALA A 298 -11.72 -14.39 -7.79
N LEU A 299 -13.01 -14.38 -8.15
CA LEU A 299 -14.11 -14.33 -7.18
C LEU A 299 -14.26 -15.66 -6.41
N GLU A 300 -14.07 -16.80 -7.06
CA GLU A 300 -13.99 -18.10 -6.37
C GLU A 300 -12.85 -18.14 -5.37
N SER A 301 -11.68 -17.59 -5.72
CA SER A 301 -10.55 -17.51 -4.81
C SER A 301 -10.86 -16.62 -3.61
N LEU A 302 -11.56 -15.51 -3.79
CA LEU A 302 -12.00 -14.67 -2.66
C LEU A 302 -12.96 -15.44 -1.74
N THR A 303 -14.01 -16.07 -2.29
CA THR A 303 -14.96 -16.88 -1.51
C THR A 303 -14.27 -18.01 -0.75
N LYS A 304 -13.44 -18.82 -1.42
CA LYS A 304 -12.76 -19.98 -0.79
C LYS A 304 -11.76 -19.59 0.30
N ASN A 305 -11.24 -18.37 0.27
CA ASN A 305 -10.27 -17.87 1.25
C ASN A 305 -10.91 -17.03 2.37
N GLY A 306 -12.24 -17.04 2.52
CA GLY A 306 -12.90 -16.35 3.63
C GLY A 306 -12.91 -14.84 3.52
N HIS A 307 -12.89 -14.30 2.30
CA HIS A 307 -12.86 -12.87 2.07
C HIS A 307 -14.03 -12.12 2.72
N ALA A 308 -15.25 -12.65 2.61
CA ALA A 308 -16.43 -12.06 3.23
C ALA A 308 -16.26 -11.91 4.75
N ASN A 309 -15.87 -12.99 5.43
CA ASN A 309 -15.59 -12.94 6.86
C ASN A 309 -14.47 -11.94 7.19
N SER A 310 -13.44 -11.85 6.34
CA SER A 310 -12.33 -10.93 6.56
C SER A 310 -12.74 -9.45 6.63
N LEU A 311 -13.80 -9.08 5.91
CA LEU A 311 -14.39 -7.74 5.94
C LEU A 311 -15.25 -7.53 7.18
N VAL A 312 -15.95 -8.57 7.65
CA VAL A 312 -16.86 -8.50 8.80
C VAL A 312 -16.14 -8.51 10.14
N ILE A 313 -15.03 -9.23 10.28
CA ILE A 313 -14.18 -9.22 11.49
C ILE A 313 -13.84 -7.79 11.94
N LYS A 314 -13.72 -6.86 10.99
CA LYS A 314 -13.43 -5.46 11.27
C LYS A 314 -14.55 -4.70 11.95
N VAL A 315 -15.79 -5.11 11.70
CA VAL A 315 -17.00 -4.56 12.33
C VAL A 315 -17.00 -4.93 13.81
N GLY A 316 -16.72 -6.19 14.14
CA GLY A 316 -16.64 -6.64 15.54
C GLY A 316 -15.41 -6.10 16.29
N ALA A 317 -14.33 -5.76 15.58
CA ALA A 317 -13.16 -5.13 16.17
C ALA A 317 -13.36 -3.64 16.49
N ASP A 318 -14.38 -2.98 15.94
CA ASP A 318 -14.75 -1.60 16.27
C ASP A 318 -15.56 -1.56 17.57
N ASP A 319 -14.87 -1.68 18.70
CA ASP A 319 -15.46 -1.49 20.03
C ASP A 319 -15.50 0.00 20.46
N GLY A 320 -15.18 0.92 19.53
CA GLY A 320 -15.01 2.35 19.81
C GLY A 320 -13.73 2.71 20.55
N TYR A 321 -12.89 1.75 20.92
CA TYR A 321 -11.64 1.93 21.68
C TYR A 321 -10.39 1.71 20.82
N TYR A 322 -10.42 0.78 19.87
CA TYR A 322 -9.24 0.39 19.07
C TYR A 322 -8.89 1.29 17.87
N GLY A 323 -9.57 2.43 17.70
CA GLY A 323 -9.14 3.46 16.74
C GLY A 323 -9.31 3.10 15.27
N ILE A 324 -10.23 2.19 14.93
CA ILE A 324 -10.69 2.05 13.54
C ILE A 324 -11.45 3.34 13.20
N ASP A 325 -10.91 4.13 12.27
CA ASP A 325 -11.59 5.34 11.80
C ASP A 325 -12.92 4.93 11.14
N GLY A 326 -13.97 5.73 11.34
CA GLY A 326 -15.26 5.51 10.70
C GLY A 326 -15.15 5.45 9.17
N GLU A 327 -14.14 6.10 8.59
CA GLU A 327 -13.82 5.98 7.16
C GLU A 327 -13.33 4.57 6.77
N GLU A 328 -12.51 3.93 7.60
CA GLU A 328 -12.05 2.56 7.34
C GLU A 328 -13.25 1.60 7.41
N LEU A 329 -14.07 1.71 8.45
CA LEU A 329 -15.23 0.85 8.63
C LEU A 329 -16.26 1.01 7.51
N ASP A 330 -16.56 2.25 7.11
CA ASP A 330 -17.45 2.56 5.98
C ASP A 330 -16.94 1.93 4.68
N SER A 331 -15.62 1.99 4.44
CA SER A 331 -14.99 1.38 3.26
C SER A 331 -15.09 -0.15 3.26
N ASN A 332 -14.92 -0.80 4.42
CA ASN A 332 -15.06 -2.27 4.52
C ASN A 332 -16.50 -2.74 4.32
N LEU A 333 -17.47 -2.02 4.88
CA LEU A 333 -18.90 -2.31 4.68
C LEU A 333 -19.32 -2.08 3.22
N PHE A 334 -18.78 -1.03 2.59
CA PHE A 334 -18.94 -0.78 1.16
C PHE A 334 -18.40 -1.95 0.33
N ASP A 335 -17.21 -2.44 0.66
CA ASP A 335 -16.57 -3.58 -0.01
C ASP A 335 -17.38 -4.87 0.12
N LEU A 336 -17.88 -5.16 1.32
CA LEU A 336 -18.73 -6.32 1.58
C LEU A 336 -19.98 -6.27 0.71
N ARG A 337 -20.59 -5.08 0.63
CA ARG A 337 -21.74 -4.83 -0.25
C ARG A 337 -21.41 -5.04 -1.72
N CYS A 338 -20.28 -4.51 -2.17
CA CYS A 338 -19.83 -4.65 -3.56
C CYS A 338 -19.54 -6.10 -3.92
N PHE A 339 -18.91 -6.86 -3.02
CA PHE A 339 -18.62 -8.28 -3.19
C PHE A 339 -19.91 -9.09 -3.40
N PHE A 340 -20.86 -9.04 -2.44
CA PHE A 340 -22.10 -9.79 -2.56
C PHE A 340 -22.97 -9.33 -3.73
N ARG A 341 -23.05 -8.02 -4.00
CA ARG A 341 -23.76 -7.50 -5.19
C ARG A 341 -23.18 -8.09 -6.48
N THR A 342 -21.86 -8.17 -6.58
CA THR A 342 -21.18 -8.75 -7.75
C THR A 342 -21.50 -10.24 -7.89
N LEU A 343 -21.56 -10.99 -6.79
CA LEU A 343 -21.94 -12.40 -6.82
C LEU A 343 -23.42 -12.60 -7.18
N HIS A 344 -24.34 -11.80 -6.64
CA HIS A 344 -25.78 -11.95 -6.89
C HIS A 344 -26.22 -11.47 -8.28
N LYS A 345 -25.71 -10.33 -8.74
CA LYS A 345 -26.18 -9.68 -9.97
C LYS A 345 -25.24 -9.89 -11.16
N GLY A 346 -24.00 -10.33 -10.91
CA GLY A 346 -22.97 -10.31 -11.93
C GLY A 346 -22.62 -8.88 -12.36
N ARG A 347 -22.12 -8.75 -13.60
CA ARG A 347 -21.78 -7.50 -14.28
C ARG A 347 -22.25 -7.57 -15.73
N GLN A 348 -22.96 -6.54 -16.18
CA GLN A 348 -23.31 -6.40 -17.59
C GLN A 348 -22.26 -5.53 -18.29
N PHE A 349 -21.80 -5.96 -19.46
CA PHE A 349 -20.94 -5.13 -20.29
C PHE A 349 -21.71 -3.90 -20.74
N ASN A 350 -21.18 -2.71 -20.45
CA ASN A 350 -21.76 -1.47 -20.94
C ASN A 350 -20.86 -0.88 -22.04
N PRO A 351 -21.27 -0.95 -23.33
CA PRO A 351 -20.47 -0.45 -24.45
C PRO A 351 -20.20 1.05 -24.39
N GLN A 352 -21.06 1.83 -23.71
CA GLN A 352 -20.96 3.28 -23.62
C GLN A 352 -19.86 3.73 -22.64
N TYR A 353 -19.56 2.90 -21.64
CA TYR A 353 -18.56 3.20 -20.63
C TYR A 353 -17.33 2.28 -20.71
N GLN A 354 -17.38 1.19 -21.50
CA GLN A 354 -16.30 0.21 -21.69
C GLN A 354 -15.68 -0.34 -20.40
N VAL A 355 -16.35 -0.17 -19.25
CA VAL A 355 -15.58 -0.17 -18.00
C VAL A 355 -15.09 -1.57 -17.64
N TYR A 356 -15.93 -2.60 -17.78
CA TYR A 356 -15.64 -3.92 -17.20
C TYR A 356 -16.16 -5.12 -18.02
N PRO A 357 -15.45 -6.27 -17.97
CA PRO A 357 -15.90 -7.49 -18.64
C PRO A 357 -17.22 -7.99 -18.05
N SER A 358 -18.11 -8.48 -18.92
CA SER A 358 -19.37 -9.09 -18.46
C SER A 358 -19.09 -10.33 -17.61
N TYR A 359 -19.89 -10.49 -16.58
CA TYR A 359 -19.79 -11.58 -15.63
C TYR A 359 -21.19 -12.04 -15.23
N PRO A 360 -21.53 -13.33 -15.35
CA PRO A 360 -22.85 -13.78 -14.94
C PRO A 360 -22.95 -13.87 -13.41
N PRO A 361 -24.16 -13.70 -12.84
CA PRO A 361 -24.44 -14.03 -11.45
C PRO A 361 -23.83 -15.37 -11.00
N GLN A 362 -23.18 -15.38 -9.84
CA GLN A 362 -22.66 -16.55 -9.14
C GLN A 362 -23.36 -16.76 -7.80
N ILE A 363 -24.65 -17.10 -7.87
CA ILE A 363 -25.50 -17.28 -6.67
C ILE A 363 -24.91 -18.33 -5.73
N CYS A 364 -24.30 -19.41 -6.26
CA CYS A 364 -23.67 -20.45 -5.43
C CYS A 364 -22.50 -19.91 -4.58
N LEU A 365 -21.67 -19.02 -5.13
CA LEU A 365 -20.56 -18.42 -4.38
C LEU A 365 -21.06 -17.43 -3.32
N ALA A 366 -22.14 -16.71 -3.62
CA ALA A 366 -22.79 -15.85 -2.64
C ALA A 366 -23.33 -16.68 -1.47
N GLN A 367 -24.03 -17.77 -1.77
CA GLN A 367 -24.56 -18.69 -0.77
C GLN A 367 -23.44 -19.29 0.09
N GLN A 368 -22.35 -19.76 -0.53
CA GLN A 368 -21.19 -20.28 0.20
C GLN A 368 -20.57 -19.22 1.13
N SER A 369 -20.43 -17.98 0.65
CA SER A 369 -19.87 -16.89 1.46
C SER A 369 -20.80 -16.53 2.63
N LYS A 370 -22.12 -16.58 2.42
CA LYS A 370 -23.12 -16.35 3.46
C LYS A 370 -23.09 -17.47 4.51
N GLU A 371 -23.10 -18.73 4.09
CA GLU A 371 -23.01 -19.90 4.99
C GLU A 371 -21.74 -19.81 5.85
N GLN A 372 -20.61 -19.41 5.26
CA GLN A 372 -19.39 -19.17 6.02
C GLN A 372 -19.56 -18.07 7.10
N LEU A 373 -20.22 -16.96 6.78
CA LEU A 373 -20.49 -15.90 7.76
C LEU A 373 -21.40 -16.37 8.90
N GLU A 374 -22.38 -17.24 8.60
CA GLU A 374 -23.25 -17.86 9.61
C GLU A 374 -22.47 -18.85 10.50
N GLU A 375 -21.67 -19.74 9.90
CA GLU A 375 -20.88 -20.73 10.64
C GLU A 375 -19.80 -20.11 11.52
N GLU A 376 -19.20 -19.00 11.08
CA GLU A 376 -18.15 -18.28 11.81
C GLU A 376 -18.69 -17.23 12.80
N GLY A 377 -20.01 -17.08 12.91
CA GLY A 377 -20.65 -16.14 13.84
C GLY A 377 -20.44 -14.67 13.48
N SER A 378 -20.14 -14.38 12.21
CA SER A 378 -19.79 -13.04 11.74
C SER A 378 -21.02 -12.16 11.55
N LEU A 379 -22.17 -12.75 11.24
CA LEU A 379 -23.41 -11.99 11.08
C LEU A 379 -23.87 -11.36 12.39
N GLU A 380 -23.60 -12.02 13.51
CA GLU A 380 -23.84 -11.53 14.86
C GLU A 380 -23.06 -10.25 15.14
N GLU A 381 -21.84 -10.09 14.59
CA GLU A 381 -21.05 -8.85 14.74
C GLU A 381 -21.72 -7.67 14.03
N ILE A 382 -22.30 -7.90 12.84
CA ILE A 382 -23.07 -6.87 12.12
C ILE A 382 -24.33 -6.50 12.90
N ASP A 383 -25.02 -7.49 13.45
CA ASP A 383 -26.26 -7.28 14.21
C ASP A 383 -26.01 -6.59 15.54
N ALA A 384 -24.95 -6.96 16.25
CA ALA A 384 -24.49 -6.26 17.45
C ALA A 384 -24.14 -4.80 17.15
N TYR A 385 -23.44 -4.54 16.04
CA TYR A 385 -23.10 -3.18 15.61
C TYR A 385 -24.34 -2.34 15.29
N LEU A 386 -25.35 -2.93 14.63
CA LEU A 386 -26.61 -2.25 14.31
C LEU A 386 -27.46 -1.96 15.54
N ALA A 387 -27.50 -2.88 16.52
CA ALA A 387 -28.26 -2.74 17.75
C ALA A 387 -27.68 -1.66 18.70
N ASN A 388 -26.37 -1.41 18.64
CA ASN A 388 -25.74 -0.43 19.53
C ASN A 388 -26.19 1.00 19.20
N GLN A 389 -26.89 1.65 20.13
CA GLN A 389 -27.43 3.00 19.97
C GLN A 389 -26.36 4.09 19.83
N LEU A 390 -25.15 3.86 20.34
CA LEU A 390 -24.06 4.83 20.34
C LEU A 390 -23.30 4.92 19.00
N ASN A 391 -23.57 4.00 18.07
CA ASN A 391 -22.89 3.96 16.78
C ASN A 391 -23.38 5.05 15.82
N ASN A 392 -22.46 5.52 14.97
CA ASN A 392 -22.69 6.56 13.98
C ASN A 392 -23.78 6.16 12.97
N GLU A 393 -24.80 7.01 12.78
CA GLU A 393 -25.93 6.75 11.87
C GLU A 393 -25.49 6.47 10.43
N LYS A 394 -24.44 7.16 9.95
CA LYS A 394 -23.90 6.93 8.60
C LYS A 394 -23.38 5.49 8.48
N ILE A 395 -22.63 5.03 9.47
CA ILE A 395 -22.03 3.68 9.45
C ILE A 395 -23.12 2.62 9.67
N LYS A 396 -24.11 2.87 10.53
CA LYS A 396 -25.30 2.00 10.66
C LYS A 396 -26.02 1.81 9.33
N LYS A 397 -26.19 2.89 8.56
CA LYS A 397 -26.77 2.80 7.22
C LYS A 397 -25.92 1.92 6.30
N SER A 398 -24.60 2.08 6.32
CA SER A 398 -23.68 1.23 5.54
C SER A 398 -23.74 -0.24 5.98
N ALA A 399 -23.80 -0.51 7.29
CA ALA A 399 -23.92 -1.85 7.85
C ALA A 399 -25.25 -2.51 7.45
N ASN A 400 -26.36 -1.78 7.50
CA ASN A 400 -27.66 -2.27 7.04
C ASN A 400 -27.65 -2.57 5.53
N GLN A 401 -27.00 -1.74 4.72
CA GLN A 401 -26.84 -2.01 3.29
C GLN A 401 -25.98 -3.24 3.01
N ALA A 402 -24.90 -3.43 3.77
CA ALA A 402 -24.06 -4.63 3.71
C ALA A 402 -24.88 -5.87 4.10
N LYS A 403 -25.59 -5.85 5.24
CA LYS A 403 -26.50 -6.93 5.67
C LYS A 403 -27.50 -7.27 4.57
N ASN A 404 -28.19 -6.26 4.03
CA ASN A 404 -29.14 -6.44 2.94
C ASN A 404 -28.50 -7.08 1.70
N SER A 405 -27.27 -6.72 1.35
CA SER A 405 -26.60 -7.32 0.20
C SER A 405 -26.20 -8.78 0.41
N ILE A 406 -25.94 -9.21 1.66
CA ILE A 406 -25.66 -10.60 2.00
C ILE A 406 -26.91 -11.47 1.80
N PHE A 407 -28.08 -10.98 2.18
CA PHE A 407 -29.32 -11.76 2.15
C PHE A 407 -30.12 -11.64 0.83
N ASN A 408 -30.03 -10.50 0.14
CA ASN A 408 -30.93 -10.22 -0.98
C ASN A 408 -30.33 -10.57 -2.35
N ILE A 409 -30.73 -11.73 -2.88
CA ILE A 409 -30.43 -12.18 -4.25
C ILE A 409 -31.11 -11.28 -5.31
N PHE A 410 -32.22 -10.62 -4.98
CA PHE A 410 -33.14 -9.98 -5.94
C PHE A 410 -33.27 -8.45 -5.86
N HIS A 411 -32.43 -7.75 -5.11
CA HIS A 411 -32.65 -6.32 -4.89
C HIS A 411 -32.42 -5.49 -6.15
N ASP A 412 -33.39 -4.68 -6.59
CA ASP A 412 -33.20 -3.62 -7.59
C ASP A 412 -32.61 -2.38 -6.90
N ASP A 413 -31.56 -1.78 -7.45
CA ASP A 413 -30.89 -0.59 -6.87
C ASP A 413 -31.77 0.67 -6.98
N ALA A 414 -32.88 0.59 -7.72
CA ALA A 414 -33.91 1.63 -7.82
C ALA A 414 -34.83 1.73 -6.59
N ASN A 415 -34.88 0.69 -5.74
CA ASN A 415 -35.62 0.75 -4.48
C ASN A 415 -34.74 1.37 -3.40
N THR A 416 -34.70 2.71 -3.36
CA THR A 416 -34.33 3.41 -2.12
C THR A 416 -35.35 3.05 -1.05
N TYR A 417 -34.96 2.17 -0.14
CA TYR A 417 -35.71 1.83 1.07
C TYR A 417 -35.97 3.13 1.86
N ASP A 418 -37.16 3.71 1.71
CA ASP A 418 -37.74 4.70 2.64
C ASP A 418 -38.13 3.89 3.89
N GLY A 419 -37.47 4.14 5.01
CA GLY A 419 -37.62 3.37 6.24
C GLY A 419 -38.99 3.54 6.90
N LYS A 420 -40.02 3.01 6.25
CA LYS A 420 -41.39 2.90 6.75
C LYS A 420 -41.94 1.55 6.34
N ASP A 421 -41.63 0.55 7.14
CA ASP A 421 -42.56 -0.53 7.43
C ASP A 421 -42.19 -1.03 8.83
N GLU A 422 -42.90 -0.46 9.79
CA GLU A 422 -43.08 -0.98 11.14
C GLU A 422 -43.95 -2.25 11.10
N ASP A 423 -43.82 -3.07 12.14
CA ASP A 423 -44.84 -4.01 12.64
C ASP A 423 -45.09 -5.31 11.88
N LEU A 424 -44.28 -6.34 12.16
CA LEU A 424 -44.74 -7.74 12.15
C LEU A 424 -43.95 -8.60 13.16
N TYR A 425 -44.21 -8.42 14.45
CA TYR A 425 -44.03 -9.48 15.47
C TYR A 425 -45.07 -9.26 16.60
N GLU A 426 -46.33 -9.56 16.31
CA GLU A 426 -47.31 -10.00 17.32
C GLU A 426 -47.36 -11.53 17.27
N ASP A 427 -46.98 -12.18 18.37
CA ASP A 427 -47.70 -13.29 19.01
C ASP A 427 -46.76 -14.11 19.92
N ALA A 428 -46.91 -13.91 21.23
CA ALA A 428 -46.87 -14.98 22.22
C ALA A 428 -47.48 -14.46 23.54
N HIS A 429 -48.81 -14.51 23.63
CA HIS A 429 -49.51 -14.63 24.90
C HIS A 429 -49.19 -16.00 25.50
N GLU A 430 -48.68 -16.02 26.73
CA GLU A 430 -49.06 -17.04 27.70
C GLU A 430 -49.12 -16.39 29.09
N GLU A 431 -50.35 -16.28 29.60
CA GLU A 431 -50.69 -15.87 30.96
C GLU A 431 -50.22 -16.93 31.97
N GLY A 432 -49.86 -16.48 33.18
CA GLY A 432 -49.47 -17.38 34.26
C GLY A 432 -49.23 -16.68 35.59
N GLU A 433 -50.30 -16.10 36.12
CA GLU A 433 -50.67 -15.99 37.54
C GLU A 433 -49.82 -15.16 38.54
N GLU A 434 -50.56 -14.18 39.09
CA GLU A 434 -50.46 -13.48 40.37
C GLU A 434 -49.74 -14.22 41.52
N SER A 435 -48.88 -13.47 42.23
CA SER A 435 -49.05 -13.32 43.68
C SER A 435 -48.42 -12.02 44.17
N SER A 436 -49.28 -11.14 44.66
CA SER A 436 -49.03 -9.98 45.50
C SER A 436 -48.23 -10.35 46.76
N GLU A 437 -47.25 -9.52 47.14
CA GLU A 437 -46.97 -9.26 48.55
C GLU A 437 -46.36 -7.86 48.73
N GLU A 438 -47.00 -7.12 49.64
CA GLU A 438 -46.75 -5.74 50.05
C GLU A 438 -45.50 -5.58 50.93
N PHE A 439 -45.20 -4.30 51.23
CA PHE A 439 -44.35 -3.74 52.30
C PHE A 439 -42.85 -3.62 51.97
N GLY A 440 -42.19 -2.49 52.19
CA GLY A 440 -42.61 -1.25 52.84
C GLY A 440 -41.52 -0.19 52.65
N ASP A 441 -41.99 1.04 52.57
CA ASP A 441 -41.29 2.28 52.78
C ASP A 441 -40.76 2.33 54.22
N ASP A 442 -39.50 2.68 54.41
CA ASP A 442 -38.98 3.35 55.62
C ASP A 442 -37.59 3.91 55.28
N GLY A 443 -37.50 5.23 55.28
CA GLY A 443 -36.24 5.97 55.30
C GLY A 443 -35.62 6.01 56.69
N ASP A 444 -34.31 6.21 56.73
CA ASP A 444 -33.61 7.27 57.48
C ASP A 444 -32.10 6.94 57.62
N GLU A 445 -31.30 8.00 57.43
CA GLU A 445 -29.84 8.18 57.69
C GLU A 445 -28.80 7.46 56.80
#